data_AF-A0A3D6DSA0-F1
#
_entry.id   AF-A0A3D6DSA0-F1
#
_cell.length_a   1.000
_cell.length_b   1.000
_cell.length_c   1.000
_cell.angle_alpha   90.00
_cell.angle_beta   90.00
_cell.angle_gamma   90.00
#
_symmetry.space_group_name_H-M   'P 1'
#
loop_
_entity.id
_entity.type
_entity.pdbx_description
1 polymer ?
#
loop_
_entity_poly.entity_id
_entity_poly.type
_entity_poly.pdbx_seq_one_letter_code
_entity_poly.pdbx_strand_id
1 'polypeptide(L)'
;MGETSFEGNGIVKAVASALHEVSQATVAMRLTTPGGRFHVRWDEGRSATALGQLAFFAEFLEVSGLFARRKQGCPTNYSSPNVPTVVNILGTWRLSILDST
;
A
#
# COMPACT_ATOMS: atom_id res chain seq x y z
N MET A 1 31.89 36.67 15.54
CA MET A 1 32.61 35.63 16.32
C MET A 1 31.69 35.21 17.45
N GLY A 2 31.21 33.96 17.46
CA GLY A 2 30.34 33.46 18.52
C GLY A 2 29.37 32.39 18.03
N GLU A 3 29.88 31.31 17.44
CA GLU A 3 29.09 30.11 17.16
C GLU A 3 28.87 29.38 18.49
N THR A 4 27.68 29.49 19.08
CA THR A 4 27.35 28.71 20.27
C THR A 4 26.95 27.30 19.83
N SER A 5 27.94 26.40 19.83
CA SER A 5 27.70 24.95 19.74
C SER A 5 26.87 24.51 20.94
N PHE A 6 25.58 24.23 20.72
CA PHE A 6 24.73 23.63 21.73
C PHE A 6 25.06 22.13 21.77
N GLU A 7 25.93 21.71 22.69
CA GLU A 7 26.12 20.29 23.00
C GLU A 7 24.82 19.74 23.58
N GLY A 8 24.06 19.01 22.76
CA GLY A 8 22.82 18.38 23.19
C GLY A 8 23.07 17.45 24.38
N ASN A 9 22.44 17.72 25.52
CA ASN A 9 22.47 16.90 26.73
C ASN A 9 22.28 15.41 26.40
N GLY A 10 23.00 14.52 27.10
CA GLY A 10 22.96 13.07 26.86
C GLY A 10 21.55 12.45 26.86
N ILE A 11 20.61 13.06 27.58
CA ILE A 11 19.18 12.69 27.59
C ILE A 11 18.54 12.96 26.21
N VAL A 12 18.82 14.10 25.57
CA VAL A 12 18.28 14.44 24.25
C VAL A 12 18.79 13.45 23.20
N LYS A 13 20.07 13.05 23.29
CA LYS A 13 20.67 12.06 22.39
C LYS A 13 20.06 10.67 22.59
N ALA A 14 19.80 10.28 23.84
CA ALA A 14 19.12 9.02 24.17
C ALA A 14 17.67 9.01 23.69
N VAL A 15 16.93 10.10 23.88
CA VAL A 15 15.54 10.25 23.40
C VAL A 15 15.47 10.22 21.87
N ALA A 16 16.40 10.87 21.17
CA ALA A 16 16.50 10.82 19.72
C ALA A 16 16.79 9.40 19.20
N SER A 17 17.68 8.66 19.86
CA SER A 17 17.97 7.25 19.52
C SER A 17 16.74 6.37 19.74
N ALA A 18 16.07 6.50 20.88
CA ALA A 18 14.87 5.73 21.20
C ALA A 18 13.73 6.02 20.22
N LEU A 19 13.52 7.29 19.84
CA LEU A 19 12.54 7.67 18.81
C LEU A 19 12.88 7.06 17.45
N HIS A 20 14.17 7.02 17.08
CA HIS A 20 14.61 6.41 15.82
C HIS A 20 14.41 4.88 15.81
N GLU A 21 14.66 4.20 16.93
CA GLU A 21 14.40 2.78 17.10
C GLU A 21 12.90 2.45 17.07
N VAL A 22 12.06 3.28 17.70
CA VAL A 22 10.59 3.14 17.67
C VAL A 22 10.05 3.39 16.26
N SER A 23 10.60 4.36 15.52
CA SER A 23 10.29 4.61 14.10
C SER A 23 10.71 3.45 13.19
N GLN A 24 11.83 2.79 13.48
CA GLN A 24 12.26 1.58 12.77
C GLN A 24 11.43 0.34 13.13
N ALA A 25 10.77 0.31 14.29
CA ALA A 25 9.80 -0.72 14.67
C ALA A 25 8.45 -0.57 13.92
N THR A 26 8.48 -0.11 12.67
CA THR A 26 7.31 -0.04 11.79
C THR A 26 6.83 -1.45 11.47
N VAL A 27 5.70 -1.82 12.07
CA VAL A 27 5.07 -3.12 11.91
C VAL A 27 4.80 -3.37 10.42
N ALA A 28 5.42 -4.40 9.86
CA ALA A 28 5.11 -4.86 8.51
C ALA A 28 3.64 -5.31 8.47
N MET A 29 2.81 -4.55 7.77
CA MET A 29 1.39 -4.86 7.56
C MET A 29 1.27 -5.92 6.47
N ARG A 30 0.53 -7.00 6.76
CA ARG A 30 0.21 -8.03 5.77
C ARG A 30 -1.18 -7.77 5.22
N LEU A 31 -1.26 -7.43 3.95
CA LEU A 31 -2.52 -7.16 3.26
C LEU A 31 -2.94 -8.39 2.45
N THR A 32 -4.23 -8.72 2.49
CA THR A 32 -4.80 -9.80 1.68
C THR A 32 -5.56 -9.23 0.50
N THR A 33 -5.10 -9.55 -0.71
CA THR A 33 -5.71 -9.05 -1.96
C THR A 33 -6.20 -10.22 -2.82
N PRO A 34 -7.05 -9.96 -3.83
CA PRO A 34 -7.49 -11.01 -4.74
C PRO A 34 -6.33 -11.65 -5.53
N GLY A 35 -5.21 -10.94 -5.68
CA GLY A 35 -4.00 -11.41 -6.38
C GLY A 35 -2.96 -12.07 -5.48
N GLY A 36 -3.21 -12.17 -4.16
CA GLY A 36 -2.28 -12.75 -3.19
C GLY A 36 -2.01 -11.85 -1.99
N ARG A 37 -0.94 -12.18 -1.25
CA ARG A 37 -0.55 -11.45 -0.04
C ARG A 37 0.53 -10.42 -0.34
N PHE A 38 0.37 -9.22 0.22
CA PHE A 38 1.34 -8.13 0.11
C PHE A 38 1.88 -7.75 1.48
N HIS A 39 3.16 -7.39 1.55
CA HIS A 39 3.78 -6.83 2.75
C HIS A 39 4.04 -5.35 2.53
N VAL A 40 3.46 -4.52 3.38
CA VAL A 40 3.60 -3.06 3.33
C VAL A 40 4.26 -2.60 4.62
N ARG A 41 5.28 -1.75 4.49
CA ARG A 41 5.97 -1.12 5.61
C ARG A 41 5.83 0.39 5.49
N TRP A 42 5.56 1.05 6.60
CA TRP A 42 5.64 2.50 6.68
C TRP A 42 7.09 2.94 6.92
N ASP A 43 7.53 3.99 6.25
CA ASP A 43 8.87 4.55 6.42
C ASP A 43 8.74 6.06 6.54
N GLU A 44 8.89 6.59 7.75
CA GLU A 44 8.74 8.03 8.01
C GLU A 44 9.79 8.88 7.28
N GLY A 45 10.91 8.29 6.87
CA GLY A 45 11.99 8.96 6.13
C GLY A 45 11.80 8.93 4.62
N ARG A 46 10.75 8.30 4.09
CA ARG A 46 10.52 8.16 2.65
C ARG A 46 9.11 8.58 2.27
N SER A 47 8.98 9.19 1.09
CA SER A 47 7.67 9.46 0.52
C SER A 47 6.93 8.14 0.24
N ALA A 48 5.60 8.15 0.42
CA ALA A 48 4.77 7.01 0.12
C ALA A 48 4.88 6.65 -1.37
N THR A 49 5.16 5.38 -1.66
CA THR A 49 5.12 4.88 -3.04
C THR A 49 3.67 4.83 -3.53
N ALA A 50 3.40 5.26 -4.76
CA ALA A 50 2.07 5.16 -5.38
C ALA A 50 1.47 3.73 -5.30
N LEU A 51 2.34 2.71 -5.45
CA LEU A 51 1.96 1.30 -5.34
C LEU A 51 1.47 0.91 -3.93
N GLY A 52 1.91 1.62 -2.89
CA GLY A 52 1.51 1.36 -1.50
C GLY A 52 0.00 1.59 -1.31
N GLN A 53 -0.54 2.68 -1.86
CA GLN A 53 -1.98 2.97 -1.80
C GLN A 53 -2.81 1.93 -2.56
N LEU A 54 -2.31 1.45 -3.71
CA LEU A 54 -2.97 0.42 -4.51
C LEU A 54 -3.16 -0.90 -3.74
N ALA A 55 -2.20 -1.27 -2.90
CA ALA A 55 -2.27 -2.49 -2.11
C ALA A 55 -3.42 -2.46 -1.08
N PHE A 56 -3.61 -1.32 -0.40
CA PHE A 56 -4.74 -1.13 0.53
C PHE A 56 -6.08 -1.10 -0.19
N PHE A 57 -6.16 -0.45 -1.35
CA PHE A 57 -7.38 -0.47 -2.15
C PHE A 57 -7.73 -1.90 -2.59
N ALA A 58 -6.75 -2.68 -3.03
CA ALA A 58 -6.97 -4.06 -3.43
C ALA A 58 -7.49 -4.93 -2.27
N GLU A 59 -6.97 -4.76 -1.05
CA GLU A 59 -7.50 -5.43 0.14
C GLU A 59 -8.91 -4.98 0.49
N PHE A 60 -9.22 -3.68 0.41
CA PHE A 60 -10.57 -3.18 0.60
C PHE A 60 -11.57 -3.87 -0.34
N LEU A 61 -11.22 -4.07 -1.60
CA LEU A 61 -12.09 -4.75 -2.58
C LEU A 61 -12.37 -6.21 -2.23
N GLU A 62 -11.40 -6.89 -1.62
CA GLU A 62 -11.50 -8.28 -1.18
C GLU A 62 -12.36 -8.37 0.09
N VAL A 63 -12.02 -7.60 1.14
CA VAL A 63 -12.72 -7.59 2.42
C VAL A 63 -14.18 -7.13 2.28
N SER A 64 -14.45 -6.11 1.45
CA SER A 64 -15.81 -5.64 1.19
C SER A 64 -16.65 -6.57 0.33
N GLY A 65 -16.02 -7.58 -0.30
CA GLY A 65 -16.65 -8.46 -1.29
C GLY A 65 -17.07 -7.75 -2.58
N LEU A 66 -16.68 -6.48 -2.79
CA LEU A 66 -17.07 -5.72 -3.98
C LEU A 66 -16.51 -6.34 -5.26
N PHE A 67 -15.33 -6.96 -5.22
CA PHE A 67 -14.80 -7.68 -6.39
C PHE A 67 -15.60 -8.94 -6.71
N ALA A 68 -15.95 -9.72 -5.68
CA ALA A 68 -16.76 -10.93 -5.83
C ALA A 68 -18.15 -10.63 -6.40
N ARG A 69 -18.87 -9.65 -5.82
CA ARG A 69 -20.20 -9.24 -6.31
C ARG A 69 -20.17 -8.78 -7.77
N ARG A 70 -19.13 -8.06 -8.19
CA ARG A 70 -19.01 -7.59 -9.57
C ARG A 70 -18.67 -8.71 -10.55
N LYS A 71 -17.84 -9.67 -10.15
CA LYS A 71 -17.57 -10.88 -10.94
C LYS A 71 -18.86 -11.66 -11.22
N GLN A 72 -19.72 -11.81 -10.20
CA GLN A 72 -21.02 -12.49 -10.34
C GLN A 72 -21.98 -11.75 -11.29
N GLY A 73 -21.97 -10.42 -11.27
CA GLY A 73 -22.79 -9.59 -12.16
C GLY A 73 -22.17 -9.29 -13.53
N CYS A 74 -21.01 -9.87 -13.86
CA CYS A 74 -20.33 -9.58 -15.11
C CYS A 74 -21.03 -10.32 -16.27
N PRO A 75 -21.37 -9.66 -17.39
CA PRO A 75 -21.85 -10.35 -18.59
C PRO A 75 -20.73 -11.24 -19.13
N THR A 76 -20.79 -12.54 -18.84
CA THR A 76 -19.69 -13.50 -18.99
C THR A 76 -19.33 -13.89 -20.43
N ASN A 77 -19.82 -13.19 -21.44
CA ASN A 77 -19.68 -13.63 -22.84
C ASN A 77 -18.63 -12.81 -23.59
N TYR A 78 -17.37 -12.92 -23.17
CA TYR A 78 -16.24 -12.57 -24.03
C TYR A 78 -15.61 -13.88 -24.53
N SER A 79 -15.76 -14.18 -25.82
CA SER A 79 -15.21 -15.38 -26.45
C SER A 79 -14.24 -14.97 -27.55
N SER A 80 -12.95 -15.20 -27.33
CA SER A 80 -11.94 -15.19 -28.38
C SER A 80 -10.75 -16.08 -27.93
N PRO A 81 -9.92 -16.59 -28.85
CA PRO A 81 -8.75 -17.38 -28.50
C PRO A 81 -7.74 -16.66 -27.60
N ASN A 82 -7.82 -15.34 -27.49
CA ASN A 82 -6.89 -14.50 -26.76
C ASN A 82 -7.59 -13.66 -25.68
N VAL A 83 -8.76 -14.09 -25.22
CA VAL A 83 -9.54 -13.33 -24.24
C VAL A 83 -8.89 -13.45 -22.85
N PRO A 84 -8.60 -12.33 -22.16
CA PRO A 84 -8.16 -12.37 -20.77
C PRO A 84 -9.31 -12.86 -19.88
N THR A 85 -8.96 -13.43 -18.72
CA THR A 85 -9.98 -13.86 -17.75
C THR A 85 -10.80 -12.65 -17.26
N VAL A 86 -12.06 -12.90 -16.86
CA VAL A 86 -12.94 -11.86 -16.28
C VAL A 86 -12.27 -11.13 -15.11
N VAL A 87 -11.49 -11.87 -14.31
CA VAL A 87 -10.70 -11.32 -13.20
C VAL A 87 -9.69 -10.27 -13.70
N ASN A 88 -8.97 -10.56 -14.77
CA ASN A 88 -7.97 -9.66 -15.33
C ASN A 88 -8.63 -8.40 -15.91
N ILE A 89 -9.76 -8.54 -16.62
CA ILE A 89 -10.50 -7.40 -17.18
C ILE A 89 -10.99 -6.47 -16.06
N LEU A 90 -11.68 -7.03 -15.07
CA LEU A 90 -12.22 -6.26 -13.96
C LEU A 90 -11.13 -5.66 -13.06
N GLY A 91 -10.01 -6.36 -12.91
CA GLY A 91 -8.83 -5.89 -12.17
C GLY A 91 -8.22 -4.66 -12.84
N THR A 92 -7.91 -4.75 -14.14
CA THR A 92 -7.35 -3.64 -14.92
C THR A 92 -8.28 -2.43 -14.90
N TRP A 93 -9.58 -2.62 -15.12
CA TRP A 93 -10.55 -1.53 -15.14
C TRP A 93 -10.71 -0.84 -13.78
N ARG A 94 -10.54 -1.58 -12.66
CA ARG A 94 -10.56 -0.96 -11.32
C ARG A 94 -9.29 -0.19 -11.02
N LEU A 95 -8.14 -0.72 -11.43
CA LEU A 95 -6.86 -0.06 -11.22
C LEU A 95 -6.75 1.22 -12.07
N SER A 96 -7.35 1.24 -13.26
CA SER A 96 -7.37 2.46 -14.10
C SER A 96 -8.18 3.61 -13.51
N ILE A 97 -9.09 3.37 -12.55
CA ILE A 97 -9.83 4.46 -11.86
C ILE A 97 -8.90 5.25 -10.93
N LEU A 98 -7.82 4.62 -10.47
CA LEU A 98 -6.83 5.24 -9.59
C LEU A 98 -5.73 5.95 -10.36
N ASP A 99 -5.69 5.77 -11.68
CA ASP A 99 -4.87 6.54 -12.60
C ASP A 99 -5.61 7.85 -12.91
N SER A 100 -5.62 8.77 -11.94
CA SER A 100 -6.01 10.15 -12.19
C SER A 100 -4.83 10.87 -12.81
N THR A 101 -4.82 10.99 -14.13
CA THR A 101 -4.06 12.06 -14.80
C THR A 101 -4.50 13.44 -14.30
#